data_AF-A0A0M2HD99-F1
#
_entry.id   AF-A0A0M2HD99-F1
#
_cell.length_a   1.000
_cell.length_b   1.000
_cell.length_c   1.000
_cell.angle_alpha   90.00
_cell.angle_beta   90.00
_cell.angle_gamma   90.00
#
_symmetry.space_group_name_H-M   'P 1'
#
loop_
_entity.id
_entity.type
_entity.pdbx_description
1 polymer ?
#
loop_
_entity_poly.entity_id
_entity_poly.type
_entity_poly.pdbx_seq_one_letter_code
_entity_poly.pdbx_strand_id
1 'polypeptide(L)'
;MARGSDGESVLHKHLRVLQAFDVLRPLLTLTEIVDATGLAVSTTHRLVAELEREGLLERMPDRSYRLGLRLWEFASRTPGALGLRELARPWLEAVHSRVRQHTQLGVLSGRDVLFIERLSTRDAVVNATVIGGRVPLPVSSSGLVLLAHSSPGVVEDVIAAGWPAYTPATIRDAEALRARLRRVRADGFAVTEGHIHRESRGIAVPVMDHHGVVHAALGVVVASDGTPPQPAIELLTVAAAGIARALTEAGGAPGGHGMRTMASTSRRSLDYFSSLDAHTMPSASVG
;
A
#
# COMPACT_ATOMS: atom_id res chain seq x y z
N MET A 1 -26.71 1.20 -36.41
CA MET A 1 -27.14 1.36 -35.01
C MET A 1 -25.92 1.18 -34.12
N ALA A 2 -25.39 2.28 -33.58
CA ALA A 2 -24.23 2.27 -32.70
C ALA A 2 -24.64 1.71 -31.34
N ARG A 3 -24.05 0.58 -30.93
CA ARG A 3 -24.17 0.08 -29.57
C ARG A 3 -23.36 1.02 -28.67
N GLY A 4 -24.07 1.82 -27.89
CA GLY A 4 -23.49 2.67 -26.86
C GLY A 4 -22.61 1.84 -25.95
N SER A 5 -21.44 2.36 -25.63
CA SER A 5 -20.57 1.84 -24.59
C SER A 5 -21.40 1.63 -23.32
N ASP A 6 -21.38 0.42 -22.75
CA ASP A 6 -21.58 0.24 -21.31
C ASP A 6 -20.84 1.39 -20.61
N GLY A 7 -21.52 2.14 -19.75
CA GLY A 7 -21.15 3.48 -19.25
C GLY A 7 -19.82 3.62 -18.46
N GLU A 8 -18.87 2.73 -18.71
CA GLU A 8 -17.50 2.76 -18.28
C GLU A 8 -16.71 3.86 -19.02
N SER A 9 -16.18 4.81 -18.24
CA SER A 9 -15.42 5.94 -18.77
C SER A 9 -14.10 5.50 -19.42
N VAL A 10 -13.58 6.32 -20.34
CA VAL A 10 -12.27 6.09 -20.97
C VAL A 10 -11.16 5.98 -19.91
N LEU A 11 -11.23 6.78 -18.84
CA LEU A 11 -10.29 6.69 -17.72
C LEU A 11 -10.30 5.31 -17.07
N HIS A 12 -11.49 4.74 -16.83
CA HIS A 12 -11.61 3.43 -16.22
C HIS A 12 -10.98 2.33 -17.08
N LYS A 13 -11.09 2.43 -18.41
CA LYS A 13 -10.44 1.49 -19.34
C LYS A 13 -8.92 1.58 -19.29
N HIS A 14 -8.36 2.78 -19.16
CA HIS A 14 -6.92 2.96 -18.94
C HIS A 14 -6.47 2.34 -17.61
N LEU A 15 -7.23 2.56 -16.54
CA LEU A 15 -6.93 1.96 -15.23
C LEU A 15 -6.97 0.43 -15.29
N ARG A 16 -7.92 -0.17 -16.03
CA ARG A 16 -7.95 -1.63 -16.26
C ARG A 16 -6.69 -2.14 -16.95
N VAL A 17 -6.19 -1.43 -17.95
CA VAL A 17 -4.92 -1.79 -18.61
C VAL A 17 -3.76 -1.74 -17.61
N LEU A 18 -3.65 -0.69 -16.79
CA LEU A 18 -2.61 -0.59 -15.76
C LEU A 18 -2.75 -1.67 -14.68
N GLN A 19 -3.97 -2.05 -14.32
CA GLN A 19 -4.28 -3.11 -13.34
C GLN A 19 -4.05 -4.53 -13.86
N ALA A 20 -3.83 -4.71 -15.17
CA ALA A 20 -3.50 -6.02 -15.74
C ALA A 20 -2.11 -6.49 -15.28
N PHE A 21 -1.21 -5.55 -14.97
CA PHE A 21 0.14 -5.81 -14.49
C PHE A 21 0.14 -6.08 -12.97
N ASP A 22 0.91 -7.07 -12.56
CA ASP A 22 1.10 -7.40 -11.14
C ASP A 22 2.54 -7.90 -10.89
N VAL A 23 2.89 -8.18 -9.64
CA VAL A 23 4.25 -8.63 -9.26
C VAL A 23 4.63 -9.98 -9.91
N LEU A 24 3.66 -10.83 -10.21
CA LEU A 24 3.89 -12.13 -10.86
C LEU A 24 3.91 -11.99 -12.40
N ARG A 25 3.23 -10.98 -12.94
CA ARG A 25 3.19 -10.66 -14.37
C ARG A 25 3.62 -9.20 -14.62
N PRO A 26 4.91 -8.88 -14.41
CA PRO A 26 5.43 -7.53 -14.59
C PRO A 26 5.60 -7.15 -16.07
N LEU A 27 5.58 -8.14 -16.96
CA LEU A 27 5.74 -8.01 -18.41
C LEU A 27 4.55 -8.68 -19.09
N LEU A 28 3.86 -7.96 -19.96
CA LEU A 28 2.70 -8.47 -20.70
C LEU A 28 2.76 -8.07 -22.17
N THR A 29 2.47 -9.00 -23.06
CA THR A 29 2.21 -8.73 -24.48
C THR A 29 0.83 -8.08 -24.67
N LEU A 30 0.60 -7.48 -25.83
CA LEU A 30 -0.71 -6.89 -26.15
C LEU A 30 -1.85 -7.92 -26.04
N THR A 31 -1.61 -9.16 -26.46
CA THR A 31 -2.59 -10.25 -26.37
C THR A 31 -2.95 -10.55 -24.92
N GLU A 32 -1.94 -10.66 -24.05
CA GLU A 32 -2.20 -10.92 -22.63
C GLU A 32 -2.92 -9.74 -21.94
N ILE A 33 -2.65 -8.50 -22.36
CA ILE A 33 -3.41 -7.32 -21.89
C ILE A 33 -4.86 -7.38 -22.39
N VAL A 34 -5.10 -7.79 -23.64
CA VAL A 34 -6.47 -8.00 -24.17
C VAL A 34 -7.19 -9.04 -23.33
N ASP A 35 -6.56 -10.18 -23.09
CA ASP A 35 -7.16 -11.28 -22.33
C ASP A 35 -7.43 -10.88 -20.87
N ALA A 36 -6.48 -10.22 -20.21
CA ALA A 36 -6.61 -9.77 -18.82
C ALA A 36 -7.66 -8.66 -18.66
N THR A 37 -7.79 -7.79 -19.65
CA THR A 37 -8.75 -6.68 -19.59
C THR A 37 -10.11 -7.04 -20.15
N GLY A 38 -10.25 -8.06 -21.00
CA GLY A 38 -11.50 -8.37 -21.71
C GLY A 38 -11.98 -7.26 -22.67
N LEU A 39 -11.12 -6.30 -23.00
CA LEU A 39 -11.41 -5.22 -23.94
C LEU A 39 -11.16 -5.68 -25.39
N ALA A 40 -11.90 -5.10 -26.35
CA ALA A 40 -11.67 -5.39 -27.76
C ALA A 40 -10.23 -5.01 -28.19
N VAL A 41 -9.60 -5.84 -29.02
CA VAL A 41 -8.19 -5.68 -29.47
C VAL A 41 -7.89 -4.26 -29.95
N SER A 42 -8.75 -3.68 -30.78
CA SER A 42 -8.57 -2.31 -31.30
C SER A 42 -8.62 -1.23 -30.20
N THR A 43 -9.44 -1.44 -29.18
CA THR A 43 -9.53 -0.55 -28.01
C THR A 43 -8.27 -0.68 -27.17
N THR A 44 -7.87 -1.91 -26.82
CA THR A 44 -6.66 -2.16 -26.02
C THR A 44 -5.42 -1.60 -26.69
N HIS A 45 -5.25 -1.82 -28.00
CA HIS A 45 -4.13 -1.27 -28.76
C HIS A 45 -4.06 0.25 -28.66
N ARG A 46 -5.19 0.94 -28.80
CA ARG A 46 -5.24 2.40 -28.69
C ARG A 46 -4.88 2.88 -27.28
N LEU A 47 -5.44 2.25 -26.24
CA LEU A 47 -5.17 2.60 -24.84
C LEU A 47 -3.71 2.35 -24.47
N VAL A 48 -3.13 1.22 -24.88
CA VAL A 48 -1.72 0.89 -24.65
C VAL A 48 -0.81 1.90 -25.34
N ALA A 49 -1.09 2.27 -26.59
CA ALA A 49 -0.32 3.29 -27.30
C ALA A 49 -0.43 4.68 -26.65
N GLU A 50 -1.59 5.02 -26.07
CA GLU A 50 -1.76 6.24 -25.28
C GLU A 50 -0.91 6.22 -24.00
N LEU A 51 -0.97 5.14 -23.22
CA LEU A 51 -0.17 4.98 -22.02
C LEU A 51 1.34 4.94 -22.31
N GLU A 52 1.76 4.31 -23.41
CA GLU A 52 3.16 4.27 -23.87
C GLU A 52 3.68 5.66 -24.22
N ARG A 53 2.90 6.44 -24.99
CA ARG A 53 3.25 7.81 -25.35
C ARG A 53 3.35 8.71 -24.12
N GLU A 54 2.49 8.48 -23.14
CA GLU A 54 2.54 9.17 -21.85
C GLU A 54 3.61 8.58 -20.91
N GLY A 55 4.42 7.59 -21.30
CA GLY A 55 5.45 6.99 -20.43
C GLY A 55 4.90 6.28 -19.19
N LEU A 56 3.60 5.99 -19.17
CA LEU A 56 2.93 5.17 -18.13
C LEU A 56 3.07 3.68 -18.42
N LEU A 57 3.29 3.31 -19.67
CA LEU A 57 3.81 2.01 -20.07
C LEU A 57 5.13 2.20 -20.83
N GLU A 58 5.99 1.20 -20.75
CA GLU A 58 7.21 1.11 -21.55
C GLU A 58 7.19 -0.16 -22.36
N ARG A 59 7.51 -0.05 -23.65
CA ARG A 59 7.60 -1.18 -24.54
C ARG A 59 9.01 -1.76 -24.53
N MET A 60 9.08 -3.07 -24.34
CA MET A 60 10.32 -3.84 -24.27
C MET A 60 10.77 -4.30 -25.67
N PRO A 61 12.05 -4.70 -25.84
CA PRO A 61 12.56 -5.17 -27.13
C PRO A 61 11.82 -6.38 -27.71
N ASP A 62 11.27 -7.24 -26.84
CA ASP A 62 10.47 -8.41 -27.22
C ASP A 62 8.99 -8.09 -27.50
N ARG A 63 8.63 -6.80 -27.55
CA ARG A 63 7.27 -6.27 -27.75
C ARG A 63 6.31 -6.54 -26.58
N SER A 64 6.81 -7.01 -25.43
CA SER A 64 6.06 -6.91 -24.18
C SER A 64 6.03 -5.47 -23.68
N TYR A 65 5.13 -5.20 -22.74
CA TYR A 65 5.01 -3.93 -22.04
C TYR A 65 5.27 -4.13 -20.56
N ARG A 66 5.73 -3.07 -19.88
CA ARG A 66 5.78 -2.97 -18.42
C ARG A 66 5.20 -1.64 -17.96
N LEU A 67 4.90 -1.51 -16.68
CA LEU A 67 4.63 -0.22 -16.05
C LEU A 67 5.84 0.71 -16.21
N GLY A 68 5.61 1.91 -16.72
CA GLY A 68 6.65 2.90 -17.02
C GLY A 68 7.07 3.74 -15.82
N LEU A 69 8.26 4.34 -15.89
CA LEU A 69 8.86 5.12 -14.80
C LEU A 69 7.98 6.32 -14.36
N ARG A 70 7.19 6.90 -15.27
CA ARG A 70 6.34 8.07 -14.95
C ARG A 70 5.28 7.77 -13.89
N LEU A 71 4.86 6.51 -13.74
CA LEU A 71 4.00 6.08 -12.62
C LEU A 71 4.70 6.24 -11.27
N TRP A 72 6.00 5.91 -11.21
CA TRP A 72 6.81 6.14 -10.02
C TRP A 72 7.02 7.63 -9.76
N GLU A 73 7.23 8.45 -10.79
CA GLU A 73 7.32 9.91 -10.64
C GLU A 73 6.05 10.52 -10.04
N PHE A 74 4.86 10.00 -10.40
CA PHE A 74 3.61 10.43 -9.77
C PHE A 74 3.49 9.93 -8.32
N ALA A 75 3.86 8.66 -8.08
CA ALA A 75 3.86 8.10 -6.73
C ALA A 75 4.83 8.84 -5.80
N SER A 76 6.01 9.26 -6.28
CA SER A 76 7.03 9.95 -5.49
C SER A 76 6.67 11.39 -5.13
N ARG A 77 5.77 12.00 -5.90
CA ARG A 77 5.16 13.30 -5.57
C ARG A 77 4.04 13.18 -4.54
N THR A 78 3.57 11.97 -4.23
CA THR A 78 2.49 11.75 -3.26
C THR A 78 3.04 11.80 -1.83
N PRO A 79 2.64 12.77 -0.99
CA PRO A 79 3.01 12.77 0.41
C PRO A 79 2.44 11.54 1.13
N GLY A 80 3.19 10.98 2.08
CA GLY A 80 2.69 9.91 2.96
C GLY A 80 3.32 8.54 2.68
N ALA A 81 2.85 7.79 1.68
CA ALA A 81 3.19 6.36 1.56
C ALA A 81 4.66 6.10 1.20
N LEU A 82 5.26 6.86 0.28
CA LEU A 82 6.67 6.67 -0.10
C LEU A 82 7.62 7.12 1.02
N GLY A 83 7.33 8.26 1.65
CA GLY A 83 8.09 8.75 2.80
C GLY A 83 8.01 7.82 4.01
N LEU A 84 6.81 7.34 4.34
CA LEU A 84 6.61 6.33 5.38
C LEU A 84 7.42 5.06 5.10
N ARG A 85 7.38 4.56 3.86
CA ARG A 85 8.15 3.37 3.45
C ARG A 85 9.65 3.57 3.69
N GLU A 86 10.20 4.70 3.26
CA GLU A 86 11.63 5.01 3.41
C GLU A 86 12.04 5.12 4.88
N LEU A 87 11.25 5.83 5.69
CA LEU A 87 11.48 5.98 7.13
C LEU A 87 11.33 4.66 7.88
N ALA A 88 10.44 3.78 7.43
CA ALA A 88 10.20 2.50 8.06
C ALA A 88 11.24 1.42 7.70
N ARG A 89 11.95 1.58 6.59
CA ARG A 89 12.82 0.53 6.05
C ARG A 89 13.91 0.03 7.03
N PRO A 90 14.66 0.89 7.74
CA PRO A 90 15.66 0.40 8.70
C PRO A 90 15.04 -0.42 9.85
N TRP A 91 13.84 -0.03 10.28
CA TRP A 91 13.10 -0.74 11.33
C TRP A 91 12.56 -2.08 10.84
N LEU A 92 12.07 -2.13 9.60
CA LEU A 92 11.65 -3.37 8.95
C LEU A 92 12.82 -4.35 8.82
N GLU A 93 14.00 -3.87 8.40
CA GLU A 93 15.21 -4.69 8.29
C GLU A 93 15.66 -5.24 9.67
N ALA A 94 15.61 -4.40 10.71
CA ALA A 94 15.92 -4.81 12.09
C ALA A 94 14.95 -5.88 12.61
N VAL A 95 13.64 -5.72 12.40
CA VAL A 95 12.65 -6.76 12.77
C VAL A 95 12.87 -8.03 11.95
N HIS A 96 13.06 -7.89 10.65
CA HIS A 96 13.25 -9.01 9.73
C HIS A 96 14.48 -9.85 10.08
N SER A 97 15.61 -9.22 10.40
CA SER A 97 16.84 -9.91 10.82
C SER A 97 16.67 -10.77 12.07
N ARG A 98 15.78 -10.37 13.00
CA ARG A 98 15.50 -11.11 14.24
C ARG A 98 14.47 -12.21 14.03
N VAL A 99 13.39 -11.91 13.30
CA VAL A 99 12.27 -12.86 13.10
C VAL A 99 12.60 -13.89 12.03
N ARG A 100 13.38 -13.52 11.00
CA ARG A 100 13.77 -14.37 9.85
C ARG A 100 12.59 -15.04 9.14
N GLN A 101 11.44 -14.37 9.13
CA GLN A 101 10.22 -14.77 8.40
C GLN A 101 9.76 -13.59 7.53
N HIS A 102 8.45 -13.29 7.49
CA HIS A 102 7.97 -12.10 6.81
C HIS A 102 7.84 -10.93 7.76
N THR A 103 8.26 -9.75 7.30
CA THR A 103 7.99 -8.47 7.96
C THR A 103 7.34 -7.55 6.94
N GLN A 104 6.24 -6.88 7.31
CA GLN A 104 5.38 -6.16 6.38
C GLN A 104 4.93 -4.84 6.97
N LEU A 105 4.78 -3.84 6.10
CA LEU A 105 4.20 -2.55 6.41
C LEU A 105 2.96 -2.34 5.53
N GLY A 106 1.81 -2.15 6.17
CA GLY A 106 0.53 -1.96 5.50
C GLY A 106 -0.14 -0.64 5.86
N VAL A 107 -0.82 -0.02 4.91
CA VAL A 107 -1.63 1.18 5.11
C VAL A 107 -3.10 0.91 4.76
N LEU A 108 -3.99 1.69 5.34
CA LEU A 108 -5.43 1.62 5.04
C LEU A 108 -5.68 2.13 3.61
N SER A 109 -6.35 1.33 2.79
CA SER A 109 -6.77 1.72 1.45
C SER A 109 -8.20 1.25 1.19
N GLY A 110 -9.16 2.14 1.47
CA GLY A 110 -10.59 1.80 1.40
C GLY A 110 -10.92 0.67 2.38
N ARG A 111 -11.32 -0.50 1.84
CA ARG A 111 -11.71 -1.70 2.62
C ARG A 111 -10.58 -2.73 2.74
N ASP A 112 -9.39 -2.37 2.26
CA ASP A 112 -8.24 -3.26 2.18
C ASP A 112 -7.03 -2.69 2.92
N VAL A 113 -6.10 -3.58 3.27
CA VAL A 113 -4.71 -3.25 3.55
C VAL A 113 -3.97 -3.21 2.23
N LEU A 114 -3.26 -2.10 1.98
CA LEU A 114 -2.26 -2.03 0.93
C LEU A 114 -0.87 -2.20 1.56
N PHE A 115 -0.17 -3.28 1.21
CA PHE A 115 1.20 -3.51 1.67
C PHE A 115 2.19 -2.72 0.82
N ILE A 116 2.84 -1.73 1.44
CA ILE A 116 3.80 -0.83 0.80
C ILE A 116 5.25 -1.31 0.93
N GLU A 117 5.52 -2.24 1.85
CA GLU A 117 6.82 -2.90 1.96
C GLU A 117 6.66 -4.32 2.55
N ARG A 118 7.49 -5.25 2.08
CA ARG A 118 7.57 -6.62 2.60
C ARG A 118 8.98 -7.17 2.45
N LEU A 119 9.57 -7.59 3.56
CA LEU A 119 10.81 -8.35 3.61
C LEU A 119 10.50 -9.82 3.88
N SER A 120 11.18 -10.73 3.19
CA SER A 120 10.96 -12.18 3.30
C SER A 120 12.27 -12.94 3.16
N THR A 121 12.47 -13.96 4.00
CA THR A 121 13.56 -14.92 3.85
C THR A 121 13.16 -16.00 2.84
N ARG A 122 14.14 -16.65 2.19
CA ARG A 122 13.89 -17.70 1.18
C ARG A 122 13.09 -18.89 1.75
N ASP A 123 13.37 -19.29 2.97
CA ASP A 123 12.74 -20.44 3.64
C ASP A 123 11.61 -20.03 4.61
N ALA A 124 11.01 -18.86 4.37
CA ALA A 124 9.91 -18.37 5.19
C ALA A 124 8.60 -19.14 4.92
N VAL A 125 7.69 -19.11 5.88
CA VAL A 125 6.37 -19.76 5.78
C VAL A 125 5.53 -19.26 4.59
N VAL A 126 4.45 -19.94 4.26
CA VAL A 126 3.53 -19.43 3.22
C VAL A 126 2.90 -18.12 3.70
N ASN A 127 3.11 -17.06 2.91
CA ASN A 127 2.39 -15.80 3.06
C ASN A 127 1.70 -15.45 1.75
N ALA A 128 0.39 -15.70 1.73
CA ALA A 128 -0.51 -15.52 0.60
C ALA A 128 -0.81 -14.04 0.25
N THR A 129 -0.13 -13.08 0.88
CA THR A 129 -0.28 -11.65 0.56
C THR A 129 0.74 -11.22 -0.48
N VAL A 130 0.30 -10.75 -1.65
CA VAL A 130 1.22 -10.28 -2.71
C VAL A 130 1.66 -8.84 -2.39
N ILE A 131 2.94 -8.49 -2.63
CA ILE A 131 3.43 -7.11 -2.51
C ILE A 131 2.70 -6.22 -3.51
N GLY A 132 2.20 -5.06 -3.10
CA GLY A 132 1.31 -4.23 -3.94
C GLY A 132 -0.10 -4.80 -4.12
N GLY A 133 -0.38 -5.99 -3.57
CA GLY A 133 -1.71 -6.58 -3.51
C GLY A 133 -2.53 -6.00 -2.36
N ARG A 134 -3.86 -6.08 -2.52
CA ARG A 134 -4.85 -5.68 -1.52
C ARG A 134 -5.31 -6.90 -0.73
N VAL A 135 -5.36 -6.77 0.59
CA VAL A 135 -5.89 -7.81 1.48
C VAL A 135 -7.06 -7.23 2.28
N PRO A 136 -8.24 -7.88 2.30
CA PRO A 136 -9.39 -7.36 3.03
C PRO A 136 -9.07 -7.11 4.51
N LEU A 137 -9.51 -5.97 5.05
CA LEU A 137 -9.18 -5.56 6.43
C LEU A 137 -9.54 -6.62 7.49
N PRO A 138 -10.72 -7.28 7.46
CA PRO A 138 -11.13 -8.20 8.53
C PRO A 138 -10.31 -9.48 8.64
N VAL A 139 -9.55 -9.84 7.59
CA VAL A 139 -8.91 -11.16 7.50
C VAL A 139 -7.46 -11.19 7.95
N SER A 140 -6.82 -10.03 8.14
CA SER A 140 -5.39 -9.92 8.45
C SER A 140 -5.15 -9.20 9.78
N SER A 141 -4.06 -9.54 10.48
CA SER A 141 -3.66 -8.83 11.70
C SER A 141 -3.45 -7.33 11.44
N SER A 142 -2.75 -6.96 10.36
CA SER A 142 -2.55 -5.56 9.97
C SER A 142 -3.87 -4.85 9.68
N GLY A 143 -4.81 -5.53 9.02
CA GLY A 143 -6.11 -4.98 8.71
C GLY A 143 -6.98 -4.78 9.95
N LEU A 144 -6.94 -5.70 10.90
CA LEU A 144 -7.60 -5.53 12.19
C LEU A 144 -7.03 -4.34 12.98
N VAL A 145 -5.71 -4.13 12.97
CA VAL A 145 -5.07 -2.96 13.60
C VAL A 145 -5.55 -1.65 12.96
N LEU A 146 -5.54 -1.57 11.63
CA LEU A 146 -5.97 -0.37 10.90
C LEU A 146 -7.46 -0.10 11.08
N LEU A 147 -8.30 -1.13 10.91
CA LEU A 147 -9.75 -1.03 11.06
C LEU A 147 -10.15 -0.72 12.51
N ALA A 148 -9.41 -1.25 13.48
CA ALA A 148 -9.65 -0.94 14.89
C ALA A 148 -9.47 0.55 15.15
N HIS A 149 -8.56 1.26 14.47
CA HIS A 149 -8.36 2.70 14.68
C HIS A 149 -9.07 3.58 13.65
N SER A 150 -9.87 2.98 12.78
CA SER A 150 -10.66 3.70 11.78
C SER A 150 -11.94 4.30 12.38
N SER A 151 -12.57 5.22 11.64
CA SER A 151 -13.86 5.79 12.04
C SER A 151 -14.95 4.71 12.05
N PRO A 152 -16.03 4.88 12.85
CA PRO A 152 -17.15 3.95 12.84
C PRO A 152 -17.76 3.73 11.45
N GLY A 153 -17.80 4.77 10.61
CA GLY A 153 -18.31 4.68 9.24
C GLY A 153 -17.51 3.67 8.39
N VAL A 154 -16.17 3.69 8.46
CA VAL A 154 -15.32 2.73 7.74
C VAL A 154 -15.58 1.30 8.21
N VAL A 155 -15.82 1.09 9.51
CA VAL A 155 -16.14 -0.24 10.06
C VAL A 155 -17.45 -0.75 9.49
N GLU A 156 -18.49 0.10 9.46
CA GLU A 156 -19.79 -0.28 8.92
C GLU A 156 -19.75 -0.50 7.39
N ASP A 157 -18.97 0.29 6.65
CA ASP A 157 -18.76 0.10 5.21
C ASP A 157 -18.10 -1.26 4.90
N VAL A 158 -17.12 -1.66 5.72
CA VAL A 158 -16.46 -2.98 5.61
C VAL A 158 -17.43 -4.11 5.95
N ILE A 159 -18.27 -3.93 6.98
CA ILE A 159 -19.28 -4.91 7.37
C ILE A 159 -20.33 -5.09 6.28
N ALA A 160 -20.86 -3.99 5.75
CA ALA A 160 -21.88 -4.00 4.69
C ALA A 160 -21.34 -4.64 3.39
N ALA A 161 -20.06 -4.45 3.09
CA ALA A 161 -19.41 -5.04 1.93
C ALA A 161 -19.20 -6.55 2.04
N GLY A 162 -19.05 -7.07 3.26
CA GLY A 162 -18.58 -8.43 3.51
C GLY A 162 -17.13 -8.65 3.08
N TRP A 163 -16.63 -9.86 3.33
CA TRP A 163 -15.27 -10.27 2.97
C TRP A 163 -15.19 -11.79 2.76
N PRO A 164 -14.22 -12.28 1.98
CA PRO A 164 -14.04 -13.72 1.76
C PRO A 164 -13.60 -14.43 3.04
N ALA A 165 -14.10 -15.65 3.23
CA ALA A 165 -13.61 -16.57 4.25
C ALA A 165 -12.58 -17.51 3.62
N TYR A 166 -11.30 -17.31 3.94
CA TYR A 166 -10.20 -18.13 3.40
C TYR A 166 -10.07 -19.46 4.12
N THR A 167 -10.35 -19.49 5.42
CA THR A 167 -10.28 -20.70 6.25
C THR A 167 -11.45 -20.75 7.24
N PRO A 168 -11.62 -21.86 7.98
CA PRO A 168 -12.54 -21.91 9.12
C PRO A 168 -12.24 -20.91 10.23
N ALA A 169 -10.98 -20.46 10.35
CA ALA A 169 -10.54 -19.51 11.38
C ALA A 169 -10.74 -18.04 10.99
N THR A 170 -11.01 -17.73 9.71
CA THR A 170 -11.35 -16.36 9.30
C THR A 170 -12.63 -15.90 10.02
N ILE A 171 -12.61 -14.71 10.62
CA ILE A 171 -13.81 -14.06 11.21
C ILE A 171 -14.90 -13.99 10.13
N ARG A 172 -16.17 -14.27 10.46
CA ARG A 172 -17.25 -14.37 9.46
C ARG A 172 -18.46 -13.47 9.70
N ASP A 173 -18.61 -12.94 10.90
CA ASP A 173 -19.77 -12.14 11.27
C ASP A 173 -19.36 -10.79 11.85
N ALA A 174 -20.30 -9.85 11.74
CA ALA A 174 -20.10 -8.46 12.12
C ALA A 174 -19.87 -8.29 13.64
N GLU A 175 -20.52 -9.09 14.47
CA GLU A 175 -20.42 -8.97 15.93
C GLU A 175 -19.05 -9.44 16.42
N ALA A 176 -18.58 -10.58 15.92
CA ALA A 176 -17.23 -11.09 16.18
C ALA A 176 -16.16 -10.11 15.69
N LEU A 177 -16.35 -9.49 14.52
CA LEU A 177 -15.45 -8.44 14.05
C LEU A 177 -15.43 -7.25 15.02
N ARG A 178 -16.58 -6.68 15.39
CA ARG A 178 -16.64 -5.55 16.34
C ARG A 178 -16.03 -5.90 17.69
N ALA A 179 -16.27 -7.11 18.21
CA ALA A 179 -15.65 -7.61 19.43
C ALA A 179 -14.12 -7.70 19.28
N ARG A 180 -13.62 -8.18 18.14
CA ARG A 180 -12.19 -8.26 17.86
C ARG A 180 -11.56 -6.88 17.79
N LEU A 181 -12.18 -5.91 17.11
CA LEU A 181 -11.67 -4.55 17.00
C LEU A 181 -11.58 -3.87 18.37
N ARG A 182 -12.57 -4.07 19.25
CA ARG A 182 -12.50 -3.59 20.65
C ARG A 182 -11.31 -4.14 21.41
N ARG A 183 -11.03 -5.45 21.28
CA ARG A 183 -9.84 -6.07 21.89
C ARG A 183 -8.55 -5.49 21.32
N VAL A 184 -8.46 -5.34 20.00
CA VAL A 184 -7.27 -4.75 19.36
C VAL A 184 -6.99 -3.32 19.84
N ARG A 185 -8.03 -2.50 20.06
CA ARG A 185 -7.85 -1.16 20.66
C ARG A 185 -7.34 -1.23 22.10
N ALA A 186 -7.83 -2.17 22.90
CA ALA A 186 -7.44 -2.32 24.30
C ALA A 186 -6.02 -2.91 24.45
N ASP A 187 -5.69 -3.91 23.64
CA ASP A 187 -4.44 -4.65 23.73
C ASP A 187 -3.29 -3.94 23.00
N GLY A 188 -3.59 -3.10 22.01
CA GLY A 188 -2.60 -2.39 21.18
C GLY A 188 -1.96 -3.26 20.09
N PHE A 189 -2.45 -4.47 19.86
CA PHE A 189 -1.98 -5.37 18.80
C PHE A 189 -3.09 -6.29 18.30
N ALA A 190 -2.86 -6.93 17.15
CA ALA A 190 -3.70 -8.00 16.64
C ALA A 190 -2.88 -9.24 16.33
N VAL A 191 -3.43 -10.42 16.67
CA VAL A 191 -2.89 -11.73 16.31
C VAL A 191 -3.98 -12.49 15.55
N THR A 192 -3.62 -13.08 14.42
CA THR A 192 -4.55 -13.87 13.58
C THR A 192 -3.90 -15.20 13.27
N GLU A 193 -4.44 -16.28 13.80
CA GLU A 193 -3.92 -17.64 13.62
C GLU A 193 -4.73 -18.37 12.56
N GLY A 194 -4.09 -18.77 11.47
CA GLY A 194 -4.76 -19.56 10.44
C GLY A 194 -5.81 -18.81 9.62
N HIS A 195 -5.93 -17.48 9.74
CA HIS A 195 -7.02 -16.73 9.08
C HIS A 195 -6.97 -16.76 7.55
N ILE A 196 -5.78 -16.71 6.95
CA ILE A 196 -5.59 -16.71 5.48
C ILE A 196 -5.01 -18.06 5.03
N HIS A 197 -3.98 -18.55 5.73
CA HIS A 197 -3.35 -19.85 5.50
C HIS A 197 -3.23 -20.58 6.84
N ARG A 198 -3.60 -21.86 6.88
CA ARG A 198 -3.78 -22.62 8.15
C ARG A 198 -2.52 -22.70 9.01
N GLU A 199 -1.36 -22.77 8.37
CA GLU A 199 -0.05 -22.91 9.04
C GLU A 199 0.61 -21.57 9.37
N SER A 200 -0.06 -20.46 9.04
CA SER A 200 0.51 -19.12 9.14
C SER A 200 -0.22 -18.31 10.19
N ARG A 201 0.55 -17.52 10.95
CA ARG A 201 0.05 -16.59 11.94
C ARG A 201 0.55 -15.19 11.64
N GLY A 202 -0.39 -14.25 11.60
CA GLY A 202 -0.12 -12.82 11.48
C GLY A 202 -0.09 -12.17 12.86
N ILE A 203 0.87 -11.27 13.09
CA ILE A 203 0.97 -10.44 14.28
C ILE A 203 1.21 -9.02 13.81
N ALA A 204 0.46 -8.04 14.32
CA ALA A 204 0.63 -6.64 13.92
C ALA A 204 0.39 -5.67 15.07
N VAL A 205 1.04 -4.51 15.00
CA VAL A 205 0.91 -3.38 15.93
C VAL A 205 0.69 -2.09 15.13
N PRO A 206 0.04 -1.06 15.71
CA PRO A 206 -0.14 0.23 15.03
C PRO A 206 1.17 1.02 15.02
N VAL A 207 1.46 1.67 13.89
CA VAL A 207 2.39 2.79 13.82
C VAL A 207 1.57 4.05 14.05
N MET A 208 1.64 4.54 15.29
CA MET A 208 0.79 5.62 15.79
C MET A 208 1.63 6.86 16.13
N ASP A 209 1.18 8.04 15.71
CA ASP A 209 1.84 9.28 16.11
C ASP A 209 1.46 9.71 17.54
N HIS A 210 2.05 10.82 17.99
CA HIS A 210 1.82 11.37 19.33
C HIS A 210 0.41 11.95 19.53
N HIS A 211 -0.37 12.13 18.46
CA HIS A 211 -1.78 12.53 18.53
C HIS A 211 -2.73 11.33 18.57
N GLY A 212 -2.20 10.10 18.54
CA GLY A 212 -3.00 8.88 18.55
C GLY A 212 -3.50 8.46 17.17
N VAL A 213 -3.02 9.09 16.09
CA VAL A 213 -3.41 8.75 14.71
C VAL A 213 -2.57 7.58 14.22
N VAL A 214 -3.25 6.52 13.76
CA VAL A 214 -2.59 5.34 13.16
C VAL A 214 -2.34 5.59 11.68
N HIS A 215 -1.07 5.68 11.31
CA HIS A 215 -0.64 5.90 9.92
C HIS A 215 -0.42 4.59 9.15
N ALA A 216 -0.07 3.52 9.86
CA ALA A 216 0.20 2.21 9.28
C ALA A 216 0.05 1.08 10.31
N ALA A 217 0.09 -0.16 9.83
CA ALA A 217 0.27 -1.34 10.65
C ALA A 217 1.60 -2.00 10.28
N LEU A 218 2.44 -2.24 11.30
CA LEU A 218 3.67 -3.00 11.19
C LEU A 218 3.39 -4.42 11.68
N GLY A 219 3.73 -5.43 10.87
CA GLY A 219 3.44 -6.81 11.24
C GLY A 219 4.45 -7.83 10.73
N VAL A 220 4.35 -9.03 11.30
CA VAL A 220 5.08 -10.21 10.85
C VAL A 220 4.11 -11.34 10.52
N VAL A 221 4.52 -12.21 9.60
CA VAL A 221 3.87 -13.49 9.36
C VAL A 221 4.87 -14.59 9.68
N VAL A 222 4.50 -15.47 10.61
CA VAL A 222 5.32 -16.53 11.17
C VAL A 222 4.55 -17.86 11.14
N ALA A 223 5.23 -18.97 11.49
CA ALA A 223 4.57 -20.25 11.67
C ALA A 223 3.53 -20.21 12.81
N SER A 224 2.44 -20.94 12.61
CA SER A 224 1.42 -21.19 13.62
C SER A 224 1.73 -22.48 14.39
N ASP A 225 2.85 -22.48 15.12
CA ASP A 225 3.44 -23.65 15.79
C ASP A 225 3.29 -23.65 17.32
N GLY A 226 2.44 -22.77 17.86
CA GLY A 226 2.23 -22.61 19.30
C GLY A 226 3.27 -21.72 20.00
N THR A 227 4.29 -21.21 19.30
CA THR A 227 5.24 -20.24 19.88
C THR A 227 4.48 -19.01 20.42
N PRO A 228 4.74 -18.53 21.65
CA PRO A 228 4.05 -17.35 22.18
C PRO A 228 4.24 -16.09 21.29
N PRO A 229 3.20 -15.29 21.03
CA PRO A 229 3.32 -14.09 20.19
C PRO A 229 4.01 -12.90 20.88
N GLN A 230 4.14 -12.91 22.20
CA GLN A 230 4.63 -11.77 23.00
C GLN A 230 6.00 -11.24 22.56
N PRO A 231 7.04 -12.07 22.34
CA PRO A 231 8.33 -11.56 21.90
C PRO A 231 8.27 -10.82 20.55
N ALA A 232 7.41 -11.30 19.63
CA ALA A 232 7.19 -10.63 18.35
C ALA A 232 6.42 -9.31 18.53
N ILE A 233 5.41 -9.29 19.41
CA ILE A 233 4.65 -8.07 19.74
C ILE A 233 5.57 -7.00 20.33
N GLU A 234 6.41 -7.35 21.30
CA GLU A 234 7.37 -6.42 21.92
C GLU A 234 8.35 -5.86 20.89
N LEU A 235 8.94 -6.74 20.07
CA LEU A 235 9.85 -6.34 19.00
C LEU A 235 9.18 -5.38 18.00
N LEU A 236 7.96 -5.71 17.58
CA LEU A 236 7.16 -4.88 16.68
C LEU A 236 6.81 -3.53 17.32
N THR A 237 6.46 -3.50 18.60
CA THR A 237 6.09 -2.28 19.34
C THR A 237 7.27 -1.32 19.40
N VAL A 238 8.47 -1.82 19.70
CA VAL A 238 9.70 -1.02 19.71
C VAL A 238 9.98 -0.44 18.30
N ALA A 239 9.84 -1.27 17.27
CA ALA A 239 10.04 -0.83 15.90
C ALA A 239 9.00 0.21 15.45
N ALA A 240 7.72 -0.02 15.74
CA ALA A 240 6.64 0.90 15.41
C ALA A 240 6.80 2.26 16.09
N ALA A 241 7.24 2.30 17.35
CA ALA A 241 7.58 3.54 18.04
C ALA A 241 8.76 4.28 17.38
N GLY A 242 9.74 3.54 16.87
CA GLY A 242 10.85 4.08 16.07
C GLY A 242 10.38 4.74 14.77
N ILE A 243 9.50 4.05 14.04
CA ILE A 243 8.89 4.57 12.81
C ILE A 243 8.06 5.83 13.12
N ALA A 244 7.25 5.81 14.17
CA ALA A 244 6.43 6.94 14.58
C ALA A 244 7.24 8.20 14.94
N ARG A 245 8.39 8.03 15.60
CA ARG A 245 9.32 9.14 15.86
C ARG A 245 9.89 9.71 14.57
N ALA A 246 10.34 8.84 13.66
CA ALA A 246 10.87 9.25 12.37
C ALA A 246 9.83 10.02 11.52
N LEU A 247 8.55 9.60 11.57
CA LEU A 247 7.45 10.32 10.95
C LEU A 247 7.23 11.71 11.57
N THR A 248 7.28 11.80 12.90
CA THR A 248 7.11 13.07 13.61
C THR A 248 8.26 14.04 13.31
N GLU A 249 9.50 13.54 13.26
CA GLU A 249 10.68 14.35 12.91
C GLU A 249 10.65 14.81 11.44
N ALA A 250 10.20 13.95 10.54
CA ALA A 250 9.99 14.31 9.13
C ALA A 250 8.83 15.30 8.93
N GLY A 251 7.80 15.22 9.77
CA GLY A 251 6.64 16.12 9.78
C GLY A 251 6.78 17.36 10.68
N GLY A 252 7.89 17.49 11.42
CA GLY A 252 8.05 18.43 12.54
C GLY A 252 8.65 19.78 12.19
N ALA A 253 7.80 20.71 11.72
CA ALA A 253 7.66 22.02 12.35
C ALA A 253 6.14 22.30 12.47
N PRO A 254 5.62 22.77 13.62
CA PRO A 254 4.18 22.80 13.85
C PRO A 254 3.56 24.03 13.19
N GLY A 255 2.69 23.81 12.21
CA GLY A 255 1.84 24.83 11.61
C GLY A 255 1.80 24.76 10.09
N GLY A 256 0.75 24.14 9.56
CA GLY A 256 0.43 24.16 8.13
C GLY A 256 0.19 22.76 7.57
N HIS A 257 -0.93 22.61 6.86
CA HIS A 257 -1.24 21.43 6.06
C HIS A 257 -0.22 21.29 4.92
N GLY A 258 0.95 20.74 5.21
CA GLY A 258 2.06 20.68 4.26
C GLY A 258 3.13 19.70 4.70
N MET A 259 2.81 18.41 4.68
CA MET A 259 3.84 17.37 4.79
C MET A 259 4.72 17.44 3.54
N ARG A 260 5.99 17.84 3.71
CA ARG A 260 6.94 18.16 2.64
C ARG A 260 7.06 17.02 1.63
N THR A 261 7.09 17.39 0.36
CA THR A 261 7.51 16.52 -0.76
C THR A 261 8.84 15.86 -0.40
N MET A 262 8.86 14.55 -0.25
CA MET A 262 10.07 13.76 -0.07
C MET A 262 10.75 13.48 -1.42
N ALA A 263 11.05 14.54 -2.17
CA ALA A 263 12.30 14.54 -2.90
C ALA A 263 13.35 14.97 -1.88
N SER A 264 14.44 14.22 -1.71
CA SER A 264 15.58 14.59 -0.84
C SER A 264 16.37 15.77 -1.43
N THR A 265 15.65 16.81 -1.85
CA THR A 265 16.17 18.02 -2.46
C THR A 265 16.61 18.93 -1.32
N SER A 266 17.90 19.21 -1.26
CA SER A 266 18.46 20.13 -0.27
C SER A 266 17.74 21.48 -0.32
N ARG A 267 17.71 22.22 0.80
CA ARG A 267 17.12 23.57 0.84
C ARG A 267 17.71 24.49 -0.24
N ARG A 268 19.02 24.35 -0.50
CA ARG A 268 19.76 25.02 -1.57
C ARG A 268 19.25 24.67 -2.98
N SER A 269 18.85 23.41 -3.18
CA SER A 269 18.30 22.94 -4.44
C SER A 269 16.84 23.41 -4.64
N LEU A 270 16.05 23.51 -3.56
CA LEU A 270 14.72 24.12 -3.62
C LEU A 270 14.80 25.61 -3.96
N ASP A 271 15.69 26.36 -3.30
CA ASP A 271 15.91 27.79 -3.58
C ASP A 271 16.38 27.99 -5.04
N TYR A 272 17.22 27.09 -5.56
CA TYR A 272 17.64 27.10 -6.96
C TYR A 272 16.47 26.86 -7.94
N PHE A 273 15.62 25.87 -7.71
CA PHE A 273 14.45 25.64 -8.57
C PHE A 273 13.48 26.82 -8.55
N SER A 274 13.22 27.40 -7.37
CA SER A 274 12.39 28.61 -7.25
C SER A 274 13.01 29.83 -7.95
N SER A 275 14.33 29.92 -8.04
CA SER A 275 15.01 31.01 -8.76
C SER A 275 14.91 30.88 -10.29
N LEU A 276 14.78 29.67 -10.82
CA LEU A 276 14.60 29.40 -12.25
C LEU A 276 13.19 29.78 -12.74
N ASP A 277 12.17 29.55 -11.91
CA ASP A 277 10.79 29.94 -12.22
C ASP A 277 10.63 31.47 -12.27
N ALA A 278 11.36 32.20 -11.43
CA ALA A 278 11.33 33.67 -11.39
C ALA A 278 11.97 34.35 -12.63
N HIS A 279 12.85 33.65 -13.35
CA HIS A 279 13.54 34.19 -14.53
C HIS A 279 12.82 33.86 -15.86
N THR A 280 11.66 33.20 -15.81
CA THR A 280 10.90 32.76 -16.99
C THR A 280 9.58 33.54 -17.19
N MET A 281 9.52 34.80 -16.73
CA MET A 281 8.46 35.75 -17.10
C MET A 281 9.08 36.90 -17.90
N PRO A 282 8.90 36.96 -19.24
CA PRO A 282 9.31 38.13 -20.00
C PRO A 282 8.41 39.31 -19.59
N SER A 283 9.04 40.43 -19.21
CA SER A 283 8.35 41.70 -19.01
C SER A 283 7.73 42.16 -20.33
N ALA A 284 6.44 41.89 -20.52
CA ALA A 284 5.65 42.64 -21.48
C ALA A 284 5.32 43.99 -20.84
N SER A 285 6.18 44.99 -21.05
CA SER A 285 5.81 46.40 -20.91
C SER A 285 5.96 47.08 -22.27
N VAL A 286 4.79 47.44 -22.79
CA VAL A 286 4.50 48.25 -23.97
C VAL A 286 5.22 49.61 -23.89
N GLY A 287 5.81 50.01 -25.01
CA GLY A 287 6.22 51.36 -25.37
C GLY A 287 6.17 51.48 -26.88
#